data_AF-K3VP28-F1
#
_entry.id   AF-K3VP28-F1
#
_cell.length_a   1.000
_cell.length_b   1.000
_cell.length_c   1.000
_cell.angle_alpha   90.00
_cell.angle_beta   90.00
_cell.angle_gamma   90.00
#
_symmetry.space_group_name_H-M   'P 1'
#
loop_
_entity.id
_entity.type
_entity.pdbx_description
1 polymer ?
#
loop_
_entity_poly.entity_id
_entity_poly.type
_entity_poly.pdbx_seq_one_letter_code
_entity_poly.pdbx_strand_id
1 'polypeptide(L)'
;MGFFQSRFFEPTWKNKVLILQVAFTLLIFILGIAKIATKPSQIPFNRMDIVAISMSAKSGVFLAYEIVTMKVNKFKRFASLKAYAVLNTLDVVFWAAVMGFSFKSVATICSGANCGIGVVIGMMAILNSVIHFWAAVIAWMNHKHYKTYGVSRGDDEVKHGRSTIGV
;
A
#
# COMPACT_ATOMS: atom_id res chain seq x y z
N MET A 1 26.97 -6.49 -0.69
CA MET A 1 25.71 -6.44 0.10
C MET A 1 25.40 -5.01 0.58
N GLY A 2 25.55 -3.98 -0.27
CA GLY A 2 25.46 -2.56 0.14
C GLY A 2 24.13 -1.85 -0.17
N PHE A 3 23.21 -2.47 -0.91
CA PHE A 3 21.93 -1.83 -1.27
C PHE A 3 20.96 -1.74 -0.06
N PHE A 4 21.00 -2.73 0.83
CA PHE A 4 20.11 -2.86 1.98
C PHE A 4 20.50 -2.00 3.20
N GLN A 5 21.56 -1.19 3.07
CA GLN A 5 22.11 -0.31 4.11
C GLN A 5 22.03 1.18 3.72
N SER A 6 21.24 1.50 2.70
CA SER A 6 21.06 2.85 2.17
C SER A 6 19.81 3.52 2.78
N ARG A 7 19.78 4.87 2.74
CA ARG A 7 18.77 5.83 3.27
C ARG A 7 17.27 5.48 3.10
N PHE A 8 16.93 4.41 2.40
CA PHE A 8 15.58 3.88 2.26
C PHE A 8 14.94 3.41 3.57
N PHE A 9 15.76 3.13 4.60
CA PHE A 9 15.29 2.67 5.92
C PHE A 9 15.09 3.78 6.95
N GLU A 10 15.42 5.04 6.64
CA GLU A 10 15.11 6.15 7.55
C GLU A 10 13.59 6.25 7.75
N PRO A 11 13.11 6.51 8.98
CA PRO A 11 11.68 6.62 9.28
C PRO A 11 10.97 7.68 8.41
N THR A 12 11.70 8.69 7.95
CA THR A 12 11.24 9.72 7.02
C THR A 12 10.94 9.17 5.63
N TRP A 13 11.80 8.31 5.08
CA TRP A 13 11.61 7.69 3.77
C TRP A 13 10.48 6.67 3.78
N LYS A 14 10.40 5.86 4.83
CA LYS A 14 9.32 4.90 5.03
C LYS A 14 7.96 5.58 5.11
N ASN A 15 7.87 6.69 5.85
CA ASN A 15 6.65 7.50 5.91
C ASN A 15 6.29 8.14 4.57
N LYS A 16 7.27 8.61 3.78
CA LYS A 16 7.02 9.15 2.44
C LYS A 16 6.42 8.10 1.50
N VAL A 17 6.93 6.88 1.51
CA VAL A 17 6.40 5.77 0.70
C VAL A 17 4.98 5.40 1.14
N LEU A 18 4.74 5.31 2.46
CA LEU A 18 3.41 5.04 3.00
C LEU A 18 2.40 6.15 2.63
N ILE A 19 2.79 7.42 2.75
CA ILE A 19 1.97 8.57 2.33
C ILE A 19 1.68 8.53 0.84
N LEU A 20 2.70 8.20 0.03
CA LEU A 20 2.53 8.06 -1.42
C LEU A 20 1.51 6.95 -1.71
N GLN A 21 1.63 5.81 -1.06
CA GLN A 21 0.71 4.68 -1.21
C GLN A 21 -0.73 5.04 -0.81
N VAL A 22 -0.91 5.79 0.28
CA VAL A 22 -2.22 6.35 0.66
C VAL A 22 -2.75 7.27 -0.43
N ALA A 23 -1.92 8.18 -0.97
CA ALA A 23 -2.33 9.10 -2.01
C ALA A 23 -2.78 8.37 -3.28
N PHE A 24 -2.03 7.35 -3.72
CA PHE A 24 -2.41 6.52 -4.87
C PHE A 24 -3.72 5.76 -4.62
N THR A 25 -3.88 5.18 -3.43
CA THR A 25 -5.09 4.43 -3.05
C THR A 25 -6.33 5.33 -3.03
N LEU A 26 -6.20 6.54 -2.48
CA LEU A 26 -7.25 7.56 -2.48
C LEU A 26 -7.57 8.07 -3.88
N LEU A 27 -6.56 8.28 -4.73
CA LEU A 27 -6.76 8.65 -6.13
C LEU A 27 -7.58 7.60 -6.88
N ILE A 28 -7.23 6.32 -6.72
CA ILE A 28 -7.99 5.22 -7.33
C ILE A 28 -9.42 5.17 -6.80
N PHE A 29 -9.62 5.41 -5.50
CA PHE A 29 -10.95 5.48 -4.90
C PHE A 29 -11.81 6.59 -5.52
N ILE A 30 -11.27 7.81 -5.63
CA ILE A 30 -11.95 8.97 -6.23
C ILE A 30 -12.25 8.70 -7.71
N LEU A 31 -11.27 8.17 -8.46
CA LEU A 31 -11.46 7.81 -9.87
C LEU A 31 -12.51 6.70 -10.04
N GLY A 32 -12.59 5.75 -9.12
CA GLY A 32 -13.63 4.71 -9.09
C GLY A 32 -15.02 5.31 -8.89
N ILE A 33 -15.18 6.24 -7.94
CA ILE A 33 -16.46 6.95 -7.72
C ILE A 33 -16.80 7.80 -8.95
N ALA A 34 -15.84 8.56 -9.48
CA ALA A 34 -16.03 9.38 -10.66
C ALA A 34 -16.51 8.53 -11.84
N LYS A 35 -15.88 7.37 -12.09
CA LYS A 35 -16.28 6.42 -13.13
C LYS A 35 -17.70 5.88 -12.95
N ILE A 36 -18.20 5.78 -11.72
CA ILE A 36 -19.60 5.41 -11.46
C ILE A 36 -20.53 6.59 -11.72
N ALA A 37 -20.17 7.78 -11.25
CA ALA A 37 -20.98 8.99 -11.39
C ALA A 37 -21.11 9.47 -12.86
N THR A 38 -20.08 9.25 -13.69
CA THR A 38 -20.07 9.63 -15.11
C THR A 38 -20.69 8.57 -16.02
N LYS A 39 -21.21 7.46 -15.49
CA LYS A 39 -21.92 6.48 -16.31
C LYS A 39 -23.33 6.97 -16.65
N PRO A 40 -23.74 6.92 -17.93
CA PRO A 40 -25.13 7.19 -18.30
C PRO A 40 -26.04 6.11 -17.70
N SER A 41 -27.22 6.54 -17.22
CA SER A 41 -28.22 5.80 -16.43
C SER A 41 -28.74 4.48 -17.07
N GLN A 42 -28.35 4.19 -18.32
CA GLN A 42 -28.82 3.05 -19.11
C GLN A 42 -27.88 1.82 -19.08
N ILE A 43 -26.71 1.91 -18.44
CA ILE A 43 -25.73 0.80 -18.41
C ILE A 43 -25.76 0.16 -17.01
N PRO A 44 -26.01 -1.16 -16.88
CA PRO A 44 -26.04 -1.81 -15.57
C PRO A 44 -24.70 -1.66 -14.84
N PHE A 45 -24.76 -1.55 -13.50
CA PHE A 45 -23.59 -1.49 -12.65
C PHE A 45 -22.64 -2.66 -12.95
N ASN A 46 -21.46 -2.34 -13.46
CA ASN A 46 -20.44 -3.35 -13.72
C ASN A 46 -19.82 -3.75 -12.37
N ARG A 47 -19.99 -5.01 -11.99
CA ARG A 47 -19.50 -5.56 -10.71
C ARG A 47 -18.01 -5.30 -10.50
N MET A 48 -17.24 -5.20 -11.59
CA MET A 48 -15.80 -4.94 -11.56
C MET A 48 -15.41 -3.55 -11.05
N ASP A 49 -16.24 -2.52 -11.23
CA ASP A 49 -15.96 -1.18 -10.70
C ASP A 49 -16.21 -1.11 -9.18
N ILE A 50 -17.19 -1.87 -8.69
CA ILE A 50 -17.46 -2.01 -7.26
C ILE A 50 -16.29 -2.70 -6.56
N VAL A 51 -15.67 -3.69 -7.22
CA VAL A 51 -14.47 -4.38 -6.70
C VAL A 51 -13.35 -3.36 -6.46
N ALA A 52 -13.04 -2.49 -7.42
CA ALA A 52 -11.98 -1.48 -7.26
C ALA A 52 -12.23 -0.53 -6.07
N ILE A 53 -13.48 -0.08 -5.89
CA ILE A 53 -13.88 0.81 -4.78
C ILE A 53 -13.81 0.09 -3.43
N SER A 54 -14.37 -1.12 -3.36
CA SER A 54 -14.32 -1.94 -2.14
C SER A 54 -12.87 -2.24 -1.74
N MET A 55 -11.98 -2.41 -2.72
CA MET A 55 -10.59 -2.70 -2.47
C MET A 55 -9.80 -1.50 -1.99
N SER A 56 -10.03 -0.34 -2.59
CA SER A 56 -9.41 0.89 -2.14
C SER A 56 -9.91 1.31 -0.75
N ALA A 57 -11.18 1.04 -0.41
CA ALA A 57 -11.70 1.20 0.95
C ALA A 57 -11.02 0.24 1.96
N LYS A 58 -10.92 -1.05 1.63
CA LYS A 58 -10.22 -2.06 2.46
C LYS A 58 -8.76 -1.67 2.69
N SER A 59 -8.04 -1.33 1.62
CA SER A 59 -6.63 -0.94 1.68
C SER A 59 -6.44 0.37 2.46
N GLY A 60 -7.36 1.32 2.33
CA GLY A 60 -7.39 2.56 3.13
C GLY A 60 -7.51 2.32 4.64
N VAL A 61 -8.36 1.38 5.07
CA VAL A 61 -8.47 1.00 6.49
C VAL A 61 -7.17 0.39 7.00
N PHE A 62 -6.51 -0.44 6.21
CA PHE A 62 -5.24 -1.05 6.59
C PHE A 62 -4.08 -0.05 6.68
N LEU A 63 -4.00 0.89 5.72
CA LEU A 63 -3.04 1.99 5.77
C LEU A 63 -3.29 2.91 6.97
N ALA A 64 -4.55 3.22 7.27
CA ALA A 64 -4.90 3.99 8.46
C ALA A 64 -4.49 3.26 9.76
N TYR A 65 -4.70 1.94 9.82
CA TYR A 65 -4.24 1.12 10.92
C TYR A 65 -2.71 1.19 11.08
N GLU A 66 -1.94 1.06 10.00
CA GLU A 66 -0.48 1.17 10.01
C GLU A 66 0.00 2.56 10.49
N ILE A 67 -0.62 3.65 10.02
CA ILE A 67 -0.28 5.01 10.47
C ILE A 67 -0.57 5.21 11.96
N VAL A 68 -1.75 4.79 12.42
CA VAL A 68 -2.17 4.96 13.83
C VAL A 68 -1.27 4.16 14.76
N THR A 69 -0.94 2.93 14.38
CA THR A 69 -0.06 2.06 15.16
C THR A 69 1.40 2.54 15.17
N MET A 70 1.86 3.25 14.13
CA MET A 70 3.18 3.91 14.13
C MET A 70 3.21 5.19 14.98
N LYS A 71 2.17 6.04 14.92
CA LYS A 71 2.13 7.32 15.65
C LYS A 71 1.77 7.19 17.13
N VAL A 72 0.91 6.25 17.49
CA VAL A 72 0.33 6.18 18.83
C VAL A 72 1.03 5.11 19.67
N ASN A 73 1.83 5.56 20.64
CA ASN A 73 2.57 4.67 21.55
C ASN A 73 1.67 3.66 22.29
N LYS A 74 0.40 4.00 22.55
CA LYS A 74 -0.60 3.07 23.14
C LYS A 74 -0.99 1.91 22.21
N PHE A 75 -1.00 2.12 20.89
CA PHE A 75 -1.36 1.10 19.90
C PHE A 75 -0.14 0.34 19.36
N LYS A 76 1.07 0.77 19.72
CA LYS A 76 2.32 0.07 19.39
C LYS A 76 2.36 -1.37 19.90
N ARG A 77 1.64 -1.68 20.99
CA ARG A 77 1.47 -3.07 21.50
C ARG A 77 0.70 -3.97 20.53
N PHE A 78 -0.16 -3.40 19.68
CA PHE A 78 -0.89 -4.12 18.64
C PHE A 78 -0.14 -4.11 17.29
N ALA A 79 0.91 -3.30 17.15
CA ALA A 79 1.74 -3.22 15.95
C ALA A 79 2.60 -4.47 15.80
N SER A 80 2.08 -5.49 15.10
CA SER A 80 2.86 -6.70 14.82
C SER A 80 3.57 -6.57 13.47
N LEU A 81 4.92 -6.64 13.49
CA LEU A 81 5.73 -6.66 12.27
C LEU A 81 5.30 -7.79 11.30
N LYS A 82 4.83 -8.91 11.85
CA LYS A 82 4.32 -10.05 11.07
C LYS A 82 3.00 -9.71 10.37
N ALA A 83 2.13 -8.95 11.02
CA ALA A 83 0.86 -8.53 10.45
C ALA A 83 1.08 -7.63 9.23
N TYR A 84 1.95 -6.62 9.33
CA TYR A 84 2.22 -5.73 8.19
C TYR A 84 2.81 -6.47 6.98
N ALA A 85 3.69 -7.46 7.22
CA ALA A 85 4.25 -8.26 6.13
C ALA A 85 3.16 -9.04 5.39
N VAL A 86 2.30 -9.76 6.12
CA VAL A 86 1.20 -10.53 5.54
C VAL A 86 0.20 -9.62 4.83
N LEU A 87 -0.11 -8.48 5.43
CA LEU A 87 -1.08 -7.52 4.90
C LEU A 87 -0.62 -6.93 3.57
N ASN A 88 0.64 -6.47 3.51
CA ASN A 88 1.21 -5.99 2.25
C ASN A 88 1.25 -7.08 1.18
N THR A 89 1.58 -8.33 1.53
CA THR A 89 1.55 -9.43 0.55
C THR A 89 0.14 -9.68 0.00
N LEU A 90 -0.88 -9.65 0.85
CA LEU A 90 -2.26 -9.79 0.41
C LEU A 90 -2.68 -8.63 -0.50
N ASP A 91 -2.34 -7.39 -0.14
CA ASP A 91 -2.60 -6.22 -0.98
C ASP A 91 -1.94 -6.33 -2.37
N VAL A 92 -0.74 -6.90 -2.51
CA VAL A 92 -0.13 -7.16 -3.85
C VAL A 92 -1.05 -8.03 -4.71
N VAL A 93 -1.49 -9.17 -4.17
CA VAL A 93 -2.34 -10.13 -4.89
C VAL A 93 -3.66 -9.48 -5.28
N PHE A 94 -4.22 -8.70 -4.36
CA PHE A 94 -5.46 -8.00 -4.54
C PHE A 94 -5.39 -6.87 -5.58
N TRP A 95 -4.34 -6.05 -5.57
CA TRP A 95 -4.10 -5.04 -6.59
C TRP A 95 -3.85 -5.66 -7.97
N ALA A 96 -3.19 -6.82 -8.04
CA ALA A 96 -3.05 -7.58 -9.28
C ALA A 96 -4.42 -8.07 -9.81
N ALA A 97 -5.33 -8.50 -8.93
CA ALA A 97 -6.70 -8.83 -9.34
C ALA A 97 -7.46 -7.60 -9.85
N VAL A 98 -7.32 -6.44 -9.18
CA VAL A 98 -7.91 -5.16 -9.63
C VAL A 98 -7.38 -4.79 -11.02
N MET A 99 -6.08 -4.92 -11.29
CA MET A 99 -5.52 -4.75 -12.64
C MET A 99 -6.23 -5.63 -13.67
N GLY A 100 -6.35 -6.93 -13.40
CA GLY A 100 -7.05 -7.87 -14.29
C GLY A 100 -8.49 -7.44 -14.56
N PHE A 101 -9.21 -7.03 -13.52
CA PHE A 101 -10.58 -6.53 -13.65
C PHE A 101 -10.67 -5.19 -14.38
N SER A 102 -9.69 -4.29 -14.23
CA SER A 102 -9.62 -3.03 -14.98
C SER A 102 -9.47 -3.28 -16.48
N PHE A 103 -8.56 -4.17 -16.90
CA PHE A 103 -8.41 -4.52 -18.31
C PHE A 103 -9.63 -5.24 -18.88
N LYS A 104 -10.20 -6.18 -18.11
CA LYS A 104 -11.46 -6.84 -18.51
C LYS A 104 -12.61 -5.83 -18.61
N SER A 105 -12.70 -4.87 -17.69
CA SER A 105 -13.71 -3.82 -17.74
C SER A 105 -13.61 -2.99 -19.01
N VAL A 106 -12.40 -2.66 -19.45
CA VAL A 106 -12.14 -1.92 -20.69
C VAL A 106 -12.54 -2.76 -21.91
N ALA A 107 -12.19 -4.04 -21.95
CA ALA A 107 -12.51 -4.93 -23.07
C ALA A 107 -14.02 -5.23 -23.21
N THR A 108 -14.80 -5.13 -22.12
CA THR A 108 -16.22 -5.50 -22.12
C THR A 108 -17.13 -4.30 -22.35
N ILE A 109 -16.81 -3.13 -21.75
CA ILE A 109 -17.63 -1.92 -21.82
C ILE A 109 -16.68 -0.72 -21.96
N CYS A 110 -16.34 -0.36 -23.20
CA CYS A 110 -15.59 0.85 -23.52
C CYS A 110 -16.55 1.88 -24.12
N SER A 111 -16.97 2.86 -23.32
CA SER A 111 -17.77 4.00 -23.79
C SER A 111 -17.18 5.29 -23.24
N GLY A 112 -16.72 6.15 -24.14
CA GLY A 112 -16.21 7.49 -23.84
C GLY A 112 -15.10 7.52 -22.78
N ALA A 113 -15.13 8.55 -21.93
CA ALA A 113 -14.11 8.82 -20.91
C ALA A 113 -13.92 7.68 -19.89
N ASN A 114 -14.93 6.84 -19.66
CA ASN A 114 -14.88 5.74 -18.69
C ASN A 114 -13.85 4.65 -19.08
N CYS A 115 -13.55 4.53 -20.38
CA CYS A 115 -12.54 3.62 -20.89
C CYS A 115 -11.13 4.09 -20.49
N GLY A 116 -10.84 5.38 -20.68
CA GLY A 116 -9.59 6.01 -20.23
C GLY A 116 -9.40 5.91 -18.72
N ILE A 117 -10.45 6.21 -17.93
CA ILE A 117 -10.41 6.09 -16.46
C ILE A 117 -10.11 4.64 -16.04
N GLY A 118 -10.69 3.64 -16.71
CA GLY A 118 -10.42 2.23 -16.44
C GLY A 118 -8.95 1.84 -16.67
N VAL A 119 -8.35 2.32 -17.77
CA VAL A 119 -6.92 2.08 -18.08
C VAL A 119 -6.02 2.75 -17.04
N VAL A 120 -6.33 4.00 -16.66
CA VAL A 120 -5.57 4.73 -15.64
C VAL A 120 -5.63 4.01 -14.29
N ILE A 121 -6.81 3.55 -13.87
CA ILE A 121 -6.96 2.75 -12.64
C ILE A 121 -6.13 1.48 -12.73
N GLY A 122 -6.15 0.77 -13.86
CA GLY A 122 -5.34 -0.44 -14.07
C GLY A 122 -3.83 -0.17 -13.96
N MET A 123 -3.34 0.90 -14.59
CA MET A 123 -1.94 1.33 -14.49
C MET A 123 -1.55 1.70 -13.06
N MET A 124 -2.39 2.46 -12.37
CA MET A 124 -2.16 2.84 -10.96
C MET A 124 -2.19 1.62 -10.03
N ALA A 125 -3.01 0.61 -10.31
CA ALA A 125 -3.05 -0.65 -9.57
C ALA A 125 -1.74 -1.45 -9.72
N ILE A 126 -1.15 -1.46 -10.93
CA ILE A 126 0.17 -2.08 -11.15
C ILE A 126 1.23 -1.38 -10.31
N LEU A 127 1.29 -0.04 -10.36
CA LEU A 127 2.25 0.73 -9.57
C LEU A 127 2.10 0.46 -8.07
N ASN A 128 0.87 0.42 -7.56
CA ASN A 128 0.62 0.04 -6.16
C ASN A 128 1.12 -1.38 -5.87
N SER A 129 0.84 -2.36 -6.74
CA SER A 129 1.29 -3.74 -6.52
C SER A 129 2.81 -3.84 -6.38
N VAL A 130 3.58 -3.09 -7.17
CA VAL A 130 5.05 -3.06 -7.09
C VAL A 130 5.52 -2.43 -5.78
N ILE A 131 4.89 -1.32 -5.36
CA ILE A 131 5.22 -0.63 -4.10
C ILE A 131 4.91 -1.54 -2.89
N HIS A 132 3.74 -2.18 -2.88
CA HIS A 132 3.36 -3.13 -1.83
C HIS A 132 4.28 -4.35 -1.80
N PHE A 133 4.75 -4.83 -2.96
CA PHE A 133 5.70 -5.94 -3.02
C PHE A 133 7.03 -5.55 -2.39
N TRP A 134 7.55 -4.37 -2.72
CA TRP A 134 8.76 -3.83 -2.10
C TRP A 134 8.60 -3.68 -0.57
N ALA A 135 7.46 -3.14 -0.12
CA ALA A 135 7.15 -3.00 1.29
C ALA A 135 6.99 -4.35 2.02
N ALA A 136 6.43 -5.36 1.35
CA ALA A 136 6.32 -6.73 1.88
C ALA A 136 7.71 -7.37 2.09
N VAL A 137 8.61 -7.22 1.11
CA VAL A 137 9.99 -7.74 1.21
C VAL A 137 10.72 -7.11 2.40
N ILE A 138 10.59 -5.80 2.59
CA ILE A 138 11.19 -5.09 3.73
C ILE A 138 10.60 -5.56 5.05
N ALA A 139 9.28 -5.68 5.13
CA ALA A 139 8.60 -6.15 6.34
C ALA A 139 9.02 -7.59 6.69
N TRP A 140 9.19 -8.45 5.68
CA TRP A 140 9.62 -9.83 5.88
C TRP A 140 11.07 -9.94 6.35
N MET A 141 11.97 -9.14 5.78
CA MET A 141 13.35 -9.04 6.24
C MET A 141 13.45 -8.51 7.67
N ASN A 142 12.67 -7.48 8.02
CA ASN A 142 12.61 -6.96 9.38
C ASN A 142 12.05 -7.99 10.37
N HIS A 143 11.04 -8.76 9.97
CA HIS A 143 10.53 -9.86 10.78
C HIS A 143 11.60 -10.94 11.01
N LYS A 144 12.39 -11.29 9.98
CA LYS A 144 13.53 -12.22 10.12
C LYS A 144 14.59 -11.66 11.08
N HIS A 145 14.91 -10.37 10.97
CA HIS A 145 15.88 -9.71 11.84
C HIS A 145 15.41 -9.66 13.30
N TYR A 146 14.16 -9.27 13.55
CA TYR A 146 13.56 -9.29 14.88
C TYR A 146 13.58 -10.69 15.51
N LYS A 147 13.33 -11.74 14.71
CA LYS A 147 13.40 -13.13 15.18
C LYS A 147 14.82 -13.58 15.53
N THR A 148 15.84 -13.04 14.85
CA THR A 148 17.25 -13.40 15.06
C THR A 148 17.90 -12.61 16.20
N TYR A 149 17.58 -11.32 16.35
CA TYR A 149 18.25 -10.42 17.30
C TYR A 149 17.39 -10.03 18.51
N GLY A 150 16.07 -10.26 18.47
CA GLY A 150 15.14 -9.90 19.55
C GLY A 150 14.92 -8.39 19.72
N VAL A 151 15.56 -7.55 18.91
CA VAL A 151 15.49 -6.08 18.96
C VAL A 151 14.87 -5.55 17.66
N SER A 152 14.05 -4.52 17.78
CA SER A 152 13.46 -3.83 16.63
C SER A 152 14.47 -2.83 16.08
N ARG A 153 14.70 -2.82 14.76
CA ARG A 153 15.81 -2.11 14.09
C ARG A 153 15.97 -0.62 14.45
N GLY A 154 14.92 0.04 14.94
CA GLY A 154 14.94 1.43 15.41
C GLY A 154 15.57 1.64 16.79
N ASP A 155 15.67 0.60 17.63
CA ASP A 155 16.29 0.68 18.95
C ASP A 155 17.83 0.53 18.87
N ASP A 156 18.32 -0.09 17.80
CA ASP A 156 19.75 -0.26 17.52
C ASP A 156 20.41 1.06 17.08
N GLU A 157 19.72 1.88 16.27
CA GLU A 157 20.16 3.22 15.89
C GLU A 157 20.20 4.18 17.08
N VAL A 158 19.23 4.12 18.00
CA VAL A 158 19.24 4.97 19.21
C VAL A 158 20.41 4.61 20.14
N LYS A 159 20.76 3.32 20.24
CA LYS A 159 21.94 2.89 21.01
C LYS A 159 23.25 3.34 20.36
N HIS A 160 23.37 3.27 19.03
CA HIS A 160 24.61 3.64 18.35
C HIS A 160 24.79 5.16 18.21
N GLY A 161 23.71 5.91 17.94
CA GLY A 161 23.73 7.38 17.89
C GLY A 161 23.97 8.05 19.26
N ARG A 162 23.63 7.38 20.37
CA ARG A 162 24.02 7.83 21.71
C ARG A 162 25.51 7.57 22.00
N SER A 163 26.09 6.54 21.37
CA SER A 163 27.51 6.19 21.58
C SER A 163 28.47 7.12 20.82
N THR A 164 28.03 7.77 19.73
CA THR A 164 28.83 8.74 18.97
C THR A 164 28.72 10.18 19.47
N ILE A 165 27.77 10.48 20.37
CA ILE A 165 27.65 11.80 21.02
C ILE A 165 28.31 11.80 22.42
N GLY A 166 28.79 10.63 22.88
CA GLY A 166 29.36 10.42 24.21
C GLY A 166 30.89 10.22 24.24
N VAL A 167 31.63 10.80 23.30
CA VAL A 167 33.10 10.92 23.37
C VAL A 167 33.50 12.34 23.02
#